data_AF-A0A5B8MPL5-F1
#
_entry.id   AF-A0A5B8MPL5-F1
#
_cell.length_a   1.000
_cell.length_b   1.000
_cell.length_c   1.000
_cell.angle_alpha   90.00
_cell.angle_beta   90.00
_cell.angle_gamma   90.00
#
_symmetry.space_group_name_H-M   'P 1'
#
loop_
_entity.id
_entity.type
_entity.pdbx_description
1 polymer ?
#
loop_
_entity_poly.entity_id
_entity_poly.type
_entity_poly.pdbx_seq_one_letter_code
_entity_poly.pdbx_strand_id
1 'polypeptide(L)'
;MAICHSLAHIESWAIDLSWDIIARFGISQSMPFGFVCDFARVALDEASHFERLAERLKAMGGSYGDFPAHDGLWESAVETSESLMARLAIEHMVHEARGLDVLPQTISKFENGGDKETALVLRNFVYPEEVTHCAAGLKYYCYLYVRDHAPKQDGKDTCLRELEGLAIDSMGGTQAGDILSKFGFNVDEVIASFHSTVRKHFHGRLKPPFNDEAREKAGFTKTWYEPLATK
;
A
#
# COMPACT_ATOMS: atom_id res chain seq x y z
N MET A 1 -19.92 15.39 -2.80
CA MET A 1 -20.57 14.09 -2.56
C MET A 1 -19.92 12.97 -3.38
N ALA A 2 -20.00 12.95 -4.71
CA ALA A 2 -19.42 11.86 -5.52
C ALA A 2 -17.95 11.53 -5.22
N ILE A 3 -17.08 12.53 -5.02
CA ILE A 3 -15.67 12.30 -4.62
C ILE A 3 -15.57 11.63 -3.25
N CYS A 4 -16.36 12.07 -2.27
CA CYS A 4 -16.36 11.49 -0.92
C CYS A 4 -16.89 10.05 -0.91
N HIS A 5 -17.93 9.76 -1.71
CA HIS A 5 -18.41 8.40 -1.92
C HIS A 5 -17.34 7.52 -2.57
N SER A 6 -16.66 8.01 -3.61
CA SER A 6 -15.58 7.26 -4.28
C SER A 6 -14.42 6.95 -3.33
N LEU A 7 -14.04 7.88 -2.44
CA LEU A 7 -13.04 7.62 -1.41
C LEU A 7 -13.54 6.55 -0.42
N ALA A 8 -14.76 6.68 0.12
CA ALA A 8 -15.33 5.65 0.99
C ALA A 8 -15.39 4.27 0.30
N HIS A 9 -15.65 4.24 -1.01
CA HIS A 9 -15.63 3.00 -1.77
C HIS A 9 -14.24 2.37 -1.86
N ILE A 10 -13.19 3.19 -2.01
CA ILE A 10 -11.79 2.74 -1.98
C ILE A 10 -11.47 2.12 -0.62
N GLU A 11 -11.75 2.83 0.48
CA GLU A 11 -11.40 2.31 1.81
C GLU A 11 -12.17 1.03 2.13
N SER A 12 -13.45 0.95 1.72
CA SER A 12 -14.24 -0.27 1.87
C SER A 12 -13.59 -1.48 1.22
N TRP A 13 -12.98 -1.31 0.04
CA TRP A 13 -12.24 -2.38 -0.63
C TRP A 13 -10.89 -2.64 0.03
N ALA A 14 -10.21 -1.61 0.51
CA ALA A 14 -8.93 -1.75 1.21
C ALA A 14 -9.06 -2.58 2.51
N ILE A 15 -10.19 -2.46 3.22
CA ILE A 15 -10.56 -3.37 4.33
C ILE A 15 -10.57 -4.83 3.85
N ASP A 16 -11.34 -5.11 2.79
CA ASP A 16 -11.50 -6.45 2.26
C ASP A 16 -10.17 -7.04 1.77
N LEU A 17 -9.35 -6.23 1.07
CA LEU A 17 -8.04 -6.64 0.57
C LEU A 17 -7.03 -6.93 1.68
N SER A 18 -7.06 -6.14 2.75
CA SER A 18 -6.21 -6.34 3.92
C SER A 18 -6.59 -7.62 4.68
N TRP A 19 -7.87 -7.98 4.75
CA TRP A 19 -8.28 -9.28 5.29
C TRP A 19 -8.04 -10.43 4.30
N ASP A 20 -8.22 -10.20 3.00
CA ASP A 20 -8.03 -11.17 1.93
C ASP A 20 -6.60 -11.72 1.95
N ILE A 21 -5.61 -10.82 2.08
CA ILE A 21 -4.21 -11.23 2.04
C ILE A 21 -3.84 -12.12 3.23
N ILE A 22 -4.41 -11.85 4.40
CA ILE A 22 -4.27 -12.66 5.61
C ILE A 22 -4.94 -14.01 5.41
N ALA A 23 -6.20 -14.02 5.00
CA ALA A 23 -7.03 -15.22 4.92
C ALA A 23 -6.55 -16.19 3.84
N ARG A 24 -6.20 -15.69 2.65
CA ARG A 24 -5.79 -16.54 1.52
C ARG A 24 -4.33 -16.96 1.61
N PHE A 25 -3.44 -16.05 1.98
CA PHE A 25 -2.00 -16.28 1.87
C PHE A 25 -1.28 -16.45 3.20
N GLY A 26 -1.79 -15.87 4.30
CA GLY A 26 -1.10 -15.88 5.59
C GLY A 26 -0.71 -17.28 6.06
N ILE A 27 -1.68 -18.18 6.19
CA ILE A 27 -1.42 -19.57 6.60
C ILE A 27 -0.83 -20.39 5.46
N SER A 28 -1.42 -20.33 4.26
CA SER A 28 -1.04 -21.19 3.13
C SER A 28 0.41 -20.97 2.68
N GLN A 29 0.94 -19.76 2.85
CA GLN A 29 2.34 -19.43 2.55
C GLN A 29 3.24 -19.37 3.79
N SER A 30 2.77 -19.79 4.96
CA SER A 30 3.55 -19.77 6.21
C SER A 30 4.15 -18.39 6.51
N MET A 31 3.35 -17.34 6.36
CA MET A 31 3.77 -15.97 6.67
C MET A 31 3.96 -15.80 8.19
N PRO A 32 4.91 -14.95 8.61
CA PRO A 32 5.15 -14.71 10.03
C PRO A 32 3.94 -14.06 10.71
N PHE A 33 3.83 -14.18 12.03
CA PHE A 33 2.73 -13.55 12.76
C PHE A 33 2.75 -12.02 12.66
N GLY A 34 3.93 -11.40 12.52
CA GLY A 34 4.05 -9.97 12.24
C GLY A 34 3.27 -9.54 10.99
N PHE A 35 3.21 -10.38 9.95
CA PHE A 35 2.43 -10.11 8.74
C PHE A 35 0.94 -9.99 9.04
N VAL A 36 0.42 -10.91 9.86
CA VAL A 36 -0.98 -10.90 10.28
C VAL A 36 -1.28 -9.66 11.11
N CYS A 37 -0.40 -9.30 12.04
CA CYS A 37 -0.57 -8.11 12.88
C CYS A 37 -0.56 -6.82 12.06
N ASP A 38 0.42 -6.67 11.17
CA ASP A 38 0.57 -5.45 10.36
C ASP A 38 -0.64 -5.26 9.44
N PHE A 39 -1.08 -6.31 8.72
CA PHE A 39 -2.25 -6.19 7.82
C PHE A 39 -3.59 -6.15 8.57
N ALA A 40 -3.71 -6.74 9.75
CA ALA A 40 -4.90 -6.56 10.59
C ALA A 40 -5.01 -5.11 11.09
N ARG A 41 -3.86 -4.45 11.31
CA ARG A 41 -3.82 -3.03 11.61
C ARG A 41 -4.20 -2.19 10.40
N VAL A 42 -3.66 -2.47 9.21
CA VAL A 42 -4.10 -1.79 7.96
C VAL A 42 -5.62 -1.92 7.81
N ALA A 43 -6.18 -3.12 7.96
CA ALA A 43 -7.62 -3.33 7.85
C ALA A 43 -8.44 -2.53 8.87
N LEU A 44 -7.90 -2.29 10.07
CA LEU A 44 -8.53 -1.46 11.11
C LEU A 44 -8.48 0.03 10.76
N ASP A 45 -7.34 0.50 10.25
CA ASP A 45 -7.16 1.88 9.79
C ASP A 45 -8.16 2.17 8.66
N GLU A 46 -8.22 1.30 7.65
CA GLU A 46 -9.14 1.39 6.52
C GLU A 46 -10.62 1.38 6.95
N ALA A 47 -10.97 0.58 7.96
CA ALA A 47 -12.32 0.58 8.52
C ALA A 47 -12.66 1.92 9.18
N SER A 48 -11.72 2.50 9.94
CA SER A 48 -11.86 3.84 10.53
C SER A 48 -11.97 4.92 9.44
N HIS A 49 -11.20 4.82 8.35
CA HIS A 49 -11.28 5.76 7.23
C HIS A 49 -12.65 5.69 6.56
N PHE A 50 -13.10 4.48 6.23
CA PHE A 50 -14.42 4.23 5.65
C PHE A 50 -15.53 4.82 6.51
N GLU A 51 -15.55 4.53 7.81
CA GLU A 51 -16.58 5.00 8.72
C GLU A 51 -16.63 6.53 8.75
N ARG A 52 -15.48 7.20 8.87
CA ARG A 52 -15.40 8.67 8.87
C ARG A 52 -15.88 9.27 7.56
N LEU A 53 -15.49 8.69 6.42
CA LEU A 53 -15.93 9.16 5.10
C LEU A 53 -17.42 8.90 4.86
N ALA A 54 -17.95 7.77 5.33
CA ALA A 54 -19.38 7.47 5.26
C ALA A 54 -20.19 8.43 6.15
N GLU A 55 -19.70 8.80 7.33
CA GLU A 55 -20.28 9.85 8.18
C GLU A 55 -20.26 11.22 7.50
N ARG A 56 -19.13 11.57 6.86
CA ARG A 56 -19.05 12.79 6.04
C ARG A 56 -20.10 12.79 4.93
N LEU A 57 -20.22 11.69 4.19
CA LEU A 57 -21.19 11.56 3.12
C LEU A 57 -22.63 11.72 3.61
N LYS A 58 -22.97 11.15 4.79
CA LYS A 58 -24.25 11.37 5.48
C LYS A 58 -24.48 12.82 5.85
N ALA A 59 -23.48 13.50 6.40
CA ALA A 59 -23.58 14.92 6.74
C ALA A 59 -23.81 15.82 5.51
N MET A 60 -23.36 15.40 4.32
CA MET A 60 -23.62 16.07 3.05
C MET A 60 -25.02 15.77 2.46
N GLY A 61 -25.80 14.88 3.10
CA GLY A 61 -27.12 14.46 2.64
C GLY A 61 -27.14 13.24 1.70
N GLY A 62 -26.02 12.53 1.56
CA GLY A 62 -25.93 11.28 0.80
C GLY A 62 -25.71 10.06 1.70
N SER A 63 -25.49 8.90 1.11
CA SER A 63 -25.17 7.65 1.78
C SER A 63 -24.24 6.81 0.91
N TYR A 64 -23.46 5.93 1.55
CA TYR A 64 -22.65 4.97 0.81
C TYR A 64 -23.58 4.06 -0.01
N GLY A 65 -23.27 3.91 -1.30
CA GLY A 65 -24.13 3.25 -2.29
C GLY A 65 -24.99 4.19 -3.16
N ASP A 66 -25.09 5.49 -2.85
CA ASP A 66 -25.91 6.43 -3.62
C ASP A 66 -25.31 6.80 -5.00
N PHE A 67 -24.01 6.59 -5.18
CA PHE A 67 -23.29 6.88 -6.43
C PHE A 67 -22.70 5.59 -7.02
N PRO A 68 -22.44 5.54 -8.34
CA PRO A 68 -21.78 4.40 -8.97
C PRO A 68 -20.43 4.09 -8.34
N ALA A 69 -20.22 2.81 -8.04
CA ALA A 69 -18.95 2.24 -7.62
C ALA A 69 -18.01 2.04 -8.83
N HIS A 70 -16.71 1.98 -8.56
CA HIS A 70 -15.69 1.66 -9.56
C HIS A 70 -14.95 0.38 -9.17
N ASP A 71 -14.63 -0.47 -10.15
CA ASP A 71 -14.12 -1.82 -9.88
C ASP A 71 -12.59 -1.93 -9.93
N GLY A 72 -11.85 -0.81 -9.97
CA GLY A 72 -10.40 -0.82 -10.25
C GLY A 72 -9.56 -1.64 -9.25
N LEU A 73 -9.91 -1.62 -7.96
CA LEU A 73 -9.27 -2.47 -6.94
C LEU A 73 -9.70 -3.93 -7.08
N TRP A 74 -10.98 -4.19 -7.41
CA TRP A 74 -11.45 -5.55 -7.66
C TRP A 74 -10.76 -6.20 -8.89
N GLU A 75 -10.59 -5.46 -9.98
CA GLU A 75 -9.87 -5.93 -11.17
C GLU A 75 -8.43 -6.29 -10.84
N SER A 76 -7.73 -5.40 -10.12
CA SER A 76 -6.36 -5.63 -9.62
C SER A 76 -6.33 -6.87 -8.70
N ALA A 77 -7.41 -7.07 -7.93
CA ALA A 77 -7.52 -8.20 -7.04
C ALA A 77 -7.76 -9.54 -7.71
N VAL A 78 -8.55 -9.56 -8.78
CA VAL A 78 -8.70 -10.77 -9.58
C VAL A 78 -7.38 -11.10 -10.27
N GLU A 79 -6.71 -10.11 -10.85
CA GLU A 79 -5.44 -10.28 -11.56
C GLU A 79 -4.31 -10.83 -10.66
N THR A 80 -4.29 -10.45 -9.38
CA THR A 80 -3.24 -10.86 -8.43
C THR A 80 -3.64 -12.02 -7.52
N SER A 81 -4.83 -12.60 -7.72
CA SER A 81 -5.44 -13.60 -6.81
C SER A 81 -4.60 -14.86 -6.55
N GLU A 82 -3.72 -15.23 -7.49
CA GLU A 82 -2.89 -16.44 -7.41
C GLU A 82 -1.46 -16.16 -6.91
N SER A 83 -1.12 -14.91 -6.57
CA SER A 83 0.25 -14.55 -6.17
C SER A 83 0.27 -13.50 -5.07
N LEU A 84 0.70 -13.90 -3.88
CA LEU A 84 0.95 -12.99 -2.76
C LEU A 84 1.96 -11.89 -3.14
N MET A 85 2.99 -12.23 -3.91
CA MET A 85 4.00 -11.26 -4.35
C MET A 85 3.39 -10.19 -5.26
N ALA A 86 2.52 -10.60 -6.20
CA ALA A 86 1.78 -9.67 -7.04
C ALA A 86 0.77 -8.84 -6.24
N ARG A 87 0.06 -9.47 -5.29
CA ARG A 87 -0.89 -8.80 -4.39
C ARG A 87 -0.23 -7.66 -3.63
N LEU A 88 0.93 -7.93 -3.00
CA LEU A 88 1.68 -6.91 -2.27
C LEU A 88 2.17 -5.79 -3.18
N ALA A 89 2.71 -6.13 -4.36
CA ALA A 89 3.23 -5.14 -5.28
C ALA A 89 2.14 -4.21 -5.82
N ILE A 90 0.96 -4.75 -6.17
CA ILE A 90 -0.09 -3.97 -6.82
C ILE A 90 -0.96 -3.26 -5.79
N GLU A 91 -1.54 -3.98 -4.83
CA GLU A 91 -2.46 -3.38 -3.85
C GLU A 91 -1.68 -2.57 -2.82
N HIS A 92 -0.77 -3.22 -2.10
CA HIS A 92 -0.17 -2.63 -0.91
C HIS A 92 1.08 -1.79 -1.16
N MET A 93 1.49 -1.62 -2.41
CA MET A 93 2.59 -0.73 -2.78
C MET A 93 2.15 0.26 -3.85
N VAL A 94 1.65 -0.19 -5.01
CA VAL A 94 1.26 0.73 -6.09
C VAL A 94 0.02 1.54 -5.75
N HIS A 95 -1.05 0.92 -5.21
CA HIS A 95 -2.28 1.65 -4.89
C HIS A 95 -2.14 2.52 -3.63
N GLU A 96 -1.52 2.04 -2.56
CA GLU A 96 -1.24 2.88 -1.37
C GLU A 96 -0.36 4.09 -1.73
N ALA A 97 0.72 3.86 -2.49
CA ALA A 97 1.58 4.97 -2.92
C ALA A 97 0.87 5.95 -3.87
N ARG A 98 -0.18 5.51 -4.57
CA ARG A 98 -1.04 6.39 -5.36
C ARG A 98 -1.96 7.23 -4.48
N GLY A 99 -2.42 6.70 -3.34
CA GLY A 99 -3.09 7.47 -2.28
C GLY A 99 -2.25 8.67 -1.86
N LEU A 100 -0.95 8.45 -1.60
CA LEU A 100 0.01 9.49 -1.24
C LEU A 100 0.15 10.62 -2.28
N ASP A 101 -0.02 10.31 -3.57
CA ASP A 101 0.08 11.30 -4.65
C ASP A 101 -1.23 12.10 -4.84
N VAL A 102 -2.38 11.42 -4.68
CA VAL A 102 -3.71 11.95 -5.05
C VAL A 102 -4.38 12.69 -3.90
N LEU A 103 -4.18 12.24 -2.66
CA LEU A 103 -4.84 12.79 -1.48
C LEU A 103 -4.54 14.28 -1.25
N PRO A 104 -3.29 14.80 -1.41
CA PRO A 104 -3.03 16.23 -1.23
C PRO A 104 -3.88 17.12 -2.13
N GLN A 105 -4.02 16.75 -3.41
CA GLN A 105 -4.86 17.49 -4.35
C GLN A 105 -6.35 17.36 -4.01
N THR A 106 -6.76 16.20 -3.52
CA THR A 106 -8.14 15.92 -3.11
C THR A 106 -8.52 16.72 -1.87
N ILE A 107 -7.63 16.84 -0.88
CA ILE A 107 -7.76 17.73 0.27
C ILE A 107 -7.95 19.17 -0.19
N SER A 108 -7.09 19.68 -1.07
CA SER A 108 -7.22 21.05 -1.60
C SER A 108 -8.55 21.28 -2.32
N LYS A 109 -9.08 20.28 -3.04
CA LYS A 109 -10.40 20.37 -3.69
C LYS A 109 -11.53 20.52 -2.68
N PHE A 110 -11.53 19.75 -1.59
CA PHE A 110 -12.53 19.89 -0.53
C PHE A 110 -12.43 21.24 0.19
N GLU A 111 -11.22 21.71 0.49
CA GLU A 111 -11.00 23.03 1.11
C GLU A 111 -11.52 24.17 0.23
N ASN A 112 -11.16 24.16 -1.06
CA ASN A 112 -11.62 25.17 -2.03
C ASN A 112 -13.12 25.06 -2.31
N GLY A 113 -13.71 23.88 -2.16
CA GLY A 113 -15.14 23.64 -2.25
C GLY A 113 -15.92 23.99 -0.99
N GLY A 114 -15.24 24.43 0.08
CA GLY A 114 -15.87 24.83 1.36
C GLY A 114 -16.14 23.69 2.35
N ASP A 115 -15.83 22.44 2.01
CA ASP A 115 -16.01 21.27 2.88
C ASP A 115 -14.73 20.99 3.68
N LYS A 116 -14.47 21.87 4.65
CA LYS A 116 -13.27 21.80 5.50
C LYS A 116 -13.24 20.56 6.39
N GLU A 117 -14.41 20.01 6.75
CA GLU A 117 -14.50 18.84 7.62
C GLU A 117 -13.99 17.59 6.91
N THR A 118 -14.40 17.35 5.66
CA THR A 118 -13.88 16.23 4.87
C THR A 118 -12.38 16.40 4.60
N ALA A 119 -11.93 17.63 4.32
CA ALA A 119 -10.50 17.91 4.17
C ALA A 119 -9.69 17.58 5.43
N LEU A 120 -10.22 17.88 6.63
CA LEU A 120 -9.59 17.52 7.91
C LEU A 120 -9.53 16.01 8.12
N VAL A 121 -10.60 15.28 7.77
CA VAL A 121 -10.60 13.80 7.85
C VAL A 121 -9.47 13.22 7.01
N LEU A 122 -9.38 13.64 5.74
CA LEU A 122 -8.35 13.15 4.83
C LEU A 122 -6.93 13.54 5.28
N ARG A 123 -6.74 14.78 5.73
CA ARG A 123 -5.42 15.30 6.13
C ARG A 123 -4.88 14.67 7.41
N ASN A 124 -5.76 14.41 8.38
CA ASN A 124 -5.34 14.05 9.73
C ASN A 124 -5.36 12.55 10.01
N PHE A 125 -6.10 11.76 9.21
CA PHE A 125 -6.27 10.33 9.42
C PHE A 125 -5.85 9.53 8.19
N VAL A 126 -6.53 9.72 7.05
CA VAL A 126 -6.28 8.91 5.83
C VAL A 126 -4.85 9.08 5.32
N TYR A 127 -4.49 10.30 4.94
CA TYR A 127 -3.18 10.59 4.34
C TYR A 127 -1.95 10.16 5.15
N PRO A 128 -1.86 10.39 6.49
CA PRO A 128 -0.70 9.92 7.24
C PRO A 128 -0.63 8.40 7.39
N GLU A 129 -1.75 7.69 7.43
CA GLU A 129 -1.80 6.23 7.66
C GLU A 129 -1.40 5.44 6.40
N GLU A 130 -1.70 5.97 5.21
CA GLU A 130 -1.29 5.47 3.89
C GLU A 130 0.24 5.26 3.76
N VAL A 131 1.04 6.07 4.48
CA VAL A 131 2.50 5.89 4.54
C VAL A 131 2.86 4.55 5.18
N THR A 132 2.17 4.20 6.27
CA THR A 132 2.42 2.95 7.00
C THR A 132 1.86 1.74 6.24
N HIS A 133 0.79 1.93 5.47
CA HIS A 133 0.22 0.89 4.62
C HIS A 133 1.16 0.54 3.46
N CYS A 134 1.68 1.56 2.76
CA CYS A 134 2.72 1.38 1.73
C CYS A 134 4.01 0.76 2.32
N ALA A 135 4.38 1.13 3.54
CA ALA A 135 5.52 0.56 4.25
C ALA A 135 5.33 -0.95 4.53
N ALA A 136 4.13 -1.35 4.95
CA ALA A 136 3.80 -2.77 5.15
C ALA A 136 3.94 -3.57 3.85
N GLY A 137 3.43 -3.05 2.72
CA GLY A 137 3.60 -3.66 1.41
C GLY A 137 5.07 -3.88 1.06
N LEU A 138 5.89 -2.84 1.17
CA LEU A 138 7.32 -2.92 0.86
C LEU A 138 8.08 -3.89 1.78
N LYS A 139 7.81 -3.83 3.10
CA LYS A 139 8.43 -4.72 4.10
C LYS A 139 8.23 -6.19 3.72
N TYR A 140 6.98 -6.59 3.45
CA TYR A 140 6.67 -7.98 3.16
C TYR A 140 7.02 -8.39 1.72
N TYR A 141 7.05 -7.46 0.78
CA TYR A 141 7.62 -7.71 -0.56
C TYR A 141 9.10 -8.10 -0.46
N CYS A 142 9.90 -7.32 0.27
CA CYS A 142 11.31 -7.63 0.51
C CYS A 142 11.48 -8.95 1.29
N TYR A 143 10.66 -9.18 2.31
CA TYR A 143 10.66 -10.44 3.08
C TYR A 143 10.44 -11.66 2.17
N LEU A 144 9.40 -11.62 1.32
CA LEU A 144 9.09 -12.71 0.40
C LEU A 144 10.17 -12.93 -0.64
N TYR A 145 10.76 -11.84 -1.16
CA TYR A 145 11.88 -11.96 -2.08
C TYR A 145 13.02 -12.76 -1.45
N VAL A 146 13.43 -12.38 -0.23
CA VAL A 146 14.48 -13.09 0.53
C VAL A 146 14.07 -14.53 0.85
N ARG A 147 12.80 -14.77 1.20
CA ARG A 147 12.31 -16.10 1.53
C ARG A 147 12.39 -17.04 0.32
N ASP A 148 12.03 -16.55 -0.86
CA ASP A 148 11.91 -17.37 -2.05
C ASP A 148 13.23 -17.47 -2.84
N HIS A 149 14.20 -16.58 -2.56
CA HIS A 149 15.52 -16.60 -3.18
C HIS A 149 16.59 -16.99 -2.16
N ALA A 150 17.45 -17.96 -2.50
CA ALA A 150 18.53 -18.38 -1.61
C ALA A 150 19.61 -17.29 -1.53
N PRO A 151 20.01 -16.81 -0.33
CA PRO A 151 21.27 -16.11 -0.21
C PRO A 151 22.41 -17.08 -0.49
N LYS A 152 23.52 -16.55 -1.04
CA LYS A 152 24.70 -17.35 -1.37
C LYS A 152 25.51 -17.78 -0.14
N GLN A 153 25.11 -17.42 1.10
CA GLN A 153 25.77 -17.78 2.38
C GLN A 153 24.79 -17.82 3.58
N ASP A 154 25.25 -18.36 4.72
CA ASP A 154 24.60 -18.31 6.04
C ASP A 154 24.12 -16.88 6.37
N GLY A 155 22.84 -16.70 6.71
CA GLY A 155 22.29 -15.39 7.06
C GLY A 155 20.84 -15.13 6.65
N LYS A 156 20.24 -16.02 5.83
CA LYS A 156 18.83 -15.90 5.39
C LYS A 156 17.87 -15.65 6.54
N ASP A 157 17.91 -16.51 7.55
CA ASP A 157 16.96 -16.47 8.66
C ASP A 157 17.12 -15.19 9.49
N THR A 158 18.35 -14.69 9.63
CA THR A 158 18.60 -13.42 10.32
C THR A 158 18.12 -12.24 9.48
N CYS A 159 18.31 -12.25 8.15
CA CYS A 159 17.76 -11.25 7.25
C CYS A 159 16.23 -11.21 7.34
N LEU A 160 15.56 -12.37 7.31
CA LEU A 160 14.10 -12.47 7.45
C LEU A 160 13.62 -11.91 8.80
N ARG A 161 14.31 -12.24 9.90
CA ARG A 161 13.98 -11.69 11.22
C ARG A 161 14.19 -10.18 11.31
N GLU A 162 15.25 -9.63 10.70
CA GLU A 162 15.50 -8.19 10.70
C GLU A 162 14.46 -7.45 9.84
N LEU A 163 14.07 -8.01 8.68
CA LEU A 163 12.98 -7.46 7.86
C LEU A 163 11.64 -7.52 8.59
N GLU A 164 11.30 -8.65 9.23
CA GLU A 164 10.07 -8.77 10.04
C GLU A 164 10.06 -7.78 11.21
N GLY A 165 11.22 -7.50 11.80
CA GLY A 165 11.40 -6.58 12.91
C GLY A 165 11.29 -5.09 12.54
N LEU A 166 11.20 -4.74 11.25
CA LEU A 166 10.95 -3.36 10.83
C LEU A 166 9.56 -2.91 11.32
N ALA A 167 9.52 -1.84 12.12
CA ALA A 167 8.28 -1.20 12.52
C ALA A 167 7.79 -0.30 11.38
N ILE A 168 6.61 -0.61 10.83
CA ILE A 168 6.04 0.12 9.68
C ILE A 168 5.71 1.59 9.98
N ASP A 169 5.59 1.97 11.26
CA ASP A 169 5.39 3.36 11.71
C ASP A 169 6.63 4.25 11.63
N SER A 170 7.82 3.63 11.65
CA SER A 170 9.10 4.34 11.65
C SER A 170 10.04 3.84 10.56
N MET A 171 9.48 3.13 9.57
CA MET A 171 10.20 2.80 8.36
C MET A 171 10.50 4.08 7.57
N GLY A 172 11.41 4.00 6.61
CA GLY A 172 11.75 5.14 5.77
C GLY A 172 13.07 4.97 5.04
N GLY A 173 13.28 5.78 4.01
CA GLY A 173 14.50 5.79 3.21
C GLY A 173 14.88 4.40 2.70
N THR A 174 16.13 3.98 2.97
CA THR A 174 16.69 2.73 2.46
C THR A 174 16.71 1.59 3.47
N GLN A 175 16.06 1.70 4.64
CA GLN A 175 16.19 0.73 5.74
C GLN A 175 16.07 -0.75 5.32
N ALA A 176 15.03 -1.10 4.54
CA ALA A 176 14.88 -2.48 4.03
C ALA A 176 16.02 -2.87 3.07
N GLY A 177 16.44 -1.94 2.19
CA GLY A 177 17.58 -2.12 1.29
C GLY A 177 18.92 -2.28 2.03
N ASP A 178 19.10 -1.58 3.14
CA ASP A 178 20.29 -1.67 3.98
C ASP A 178 20.37 -3.05 4.67
N ILE A 179 19.24 -3.58 5.14
CA ILE A 179 19.15 -4.95 5.66
C ILE A 179 19.47 -5.96 4.56
N LEU A 180 18.87 -5.83 3.38
CA LEU A 180 19.13 -6.72 2.23
C LEU A 180 20.63 -6.73 1.88
N SER A 181 21.22 -5.55 1.74
CA SER A 181 22.64 -5.38 1.39
C SER A 181 23.57 -5.97 2.44
N LYS A 182 23.26 -5.78 3.73
CA LYS A 182 24.00 -6.35 4.87
C LYS A 182 24.12 -7.87 4.80
N PHE A 183 23.11 -8.56 4.26
CA PHE A 183 23.09 -10.02 4.12
C PHE A 183 23.40 -10.52 2.69
N GLY A 184 23.95 -9.65 1.84
CA GLY A 184 24.42 -10.02 0.50
C GLY A 184 23.33 -10.17 -0.56
N PHE A 185 22.13 -9.66 -0.31
CA PHE A 185 21.10 -9.53 -1.34
C PHE A 185 21.34 -8.27 -2.15
N ASN A 186 21.24 -8.40 -3.48
CA ASN A 186 21.31 -7.26 -4.38
C ASN A 186 19.96 -6.56 -4.42
N VAL A 187 19.87 -5.36 -3.84
CA VAL A 187 18.64 -4.56 -3.79
C VAL A 187 18.09 -4.26 -5.19
N ASP A 188 18.97 -4.08 -6.18
CA ASP A 188 18.56 -3.81 -7.56
C ASP A 188 17.82 -5.01 -8.18
N GLU A 189 18.15 -6.25 -7.77
CA GLU A 189 17.43 -7.45 -8.23
C GLU A 189 16.03 -7.53 -7.59
N VAL A 190 15.89 -7.12 -6.34
CA VAL A 190 14.59 -7.03 -5.66
C VAL A 190 13.69 -5.99 -6.36
N ILE A 191 14.25 -4.81 -6.62
CA ILE A 191 13.56 -3.73 -7.35
C ILE A 191 13.23 -4.17 -8.78
N ALA A 192 14.13 -4.86 -9.48
CA ALA A 192 13.86 -5.38 -10.82
C ALA A 192 12.72 -6.42 -10.81
N SER A 193 12.67 -7.28 -9.79
CA SER A 193 11.57 -8.21 -9.57
C SER A 193 10.25 -7.48 -9.34
N PHE A 194 10.25 -6.40 -8.55
CA PHE A 194 9.09 -5.53 -8.37
C PHE A 194 8.64 -4.92 -9.70
N HIS A 195 9.57 -4.32 -10.46
CA HIS A 195 9.24 -3.76 -11.76
C HIS A 195 8.64 -4.78 -12.73
N SER A 196 9.17 -6.00 -12.74
CA SER A 196 8.64 -7.10 -13.55
C SER A 196 7.21 -7.46 -13.13
N THR A 197 6.98 -7.58 -11.82
CA THR A 197 5.67 -7.88 -11.24
C THR A 197 4.65 -6.80 -11.57
N VAL A 198 5.00 -5.52 -11.40
CA VAL A 198 4.12 -4.40 -11.73
C VAL A 198 3.82 -4.35 -13.22
N ARG A 199 4.81 -4.49 -14.10
CA ARG A 199 4.57 -4.49 -15.56
C ARG A 199 3.66 -5.63 -16.01
N LYS A 200 3.70 -6.77 -15.32
CA LYS A 200 2.89 -7.94 -15.64
C LYS A 200 1.44 -7.78 -15.19
N HIS A 201 1.22 -7.30 -13.98
CA HIS A 201 -0.08 -7.36 -13.31
C HIS A 201 -0.79 -6.00 -13.19
N PHE A 202 -0.09 -4.87 -13.40
CA PHE A 202 -0.71 -3.54 -13.36
C PHE A 202 -1.08 -3.06 -14.77
N HIS A 203 -2.36 -2.99 -15.06
CA HIS A 203 -2.88 -2.50 -16.35
C HIS A 203 -3.11 -0.97 -16.38
N GLY A 204 -2.94 -0.31 -15.24
CA GLY A 204 -2.99 1.15 -15.13
C GLY A 204 -1.73 1.84 -15.67
N ARG A 205 -1.61 3.15 -15.38
CA ARG A 205 -0.38 3.91 -15.65
C ARG A 205 0.07 4.62 -14.37
N LEU A 206 1.31 4.39 -13.97
CA LEU A 206 1.97 5.25 -12.99
C LEU A 206 2.30 6.55 -13.70
N LYS A 207 1.86 7.68 -13.13
CA LYS A 207 2.08 9.00 -13.73
C LYS A 207 2.46 10.02 -12.66
N PRO A 208 3.44 10.89 -12.94
CA PRO A 208 3.75 12.02 -12.08
C PRO A 208 2.60 13.06 -12.07
N PRO A 209 2.62 14.01 -11.11
CA PRO A 209 3.62 14.17 -10.06
C PRO A 209 3.52 13.10 -8.97
N PHE A 210 4.68 12.56 -8.57
CA PHE A 210 4.78 11.66 -7.42
C PHE A 210 5.07 12.47 -6.15
N ASN A 211 4.55 12.02 -5.03
CA ASN A 211 4.85 12.56 -3.72
C ASN A 211 6.11 11.89 -3.15
N ASP A 212 7.27 12.31 -3.66
CA ASP A 212 8.56 11.71 -3.33
C ASP A 212 8.81 11.67 -1.81
N GLU A 213 8.50 12.76 -1.10
CA GLU A 213 8.70 12.87 0.35
C GLU A 213 7.85 11.85 1.13
N ALA A 214 6.57 11.70 0.79
CA ALA A 214 5.68 10.76 1.48
C ALA A 214 6.05 9.31 1.16
N ARG A 215 6.36 9.01 -0.11
CA ARG A 215 6.81 7.67 -0.52
C ARG A 215 8.14 7.29 0.13
N GLU A 216 9.06 8.24 0.30
CA GLU A 216 10.32 8.02 1.00
C GLU A 216 10.12 7.72 2.50
N LYS A 217 9.11 8.31 3.15
CA LYS A 217 8.71 7.94 4.53
C LYS A 217 8.20 6.49 4.61
N ALA A 218 7.63 5.95 3.54
CA ALA A 218 7.27 4.54 3.46
C ALA A 218 8.45 3.63 3.09
N GLY A 219 9.66 4.17 2.90
CA GLY A 219 10.82 3.46 2.36
C GLY A 219 10.74 3.17 0.86
N PHE A 220 9.69 3.64 0.20
CA PHE A 220 9.42 3.43 -1.22
C PHE A 220 10.10 4.53 -2.03
N THR A 221 11.41 4.41 -2.20
CA THR A 221 12.24 5.42 -2.88
C THR A 221 12.00 5.47 -4.40
N LYS A 222 12.48 6.53 -5.04
CA LYS A 222 12.34 6.80 -6.49
C LYS A 222 12.71 5.62 -7.39
N THR A 223 13.71 4.83 -7.00
CA THR A 223 14.17 3.67 -7.77
C THR A 223 13.09 2.62 -7.97
N TRP A 224 12.10 2.55 -7.08
CA TRP A 224 11.00 1.60 -7.17
C TRP A 224 9.91 1.98 -8.18
N TYR A 225 9.69 3.27 -8.45
CA TYR A 225 8.52 3.72 -9.22
C TYR A 225 8.82 4.65 -10.39
N GLU A 226 9.89 5.45 -10.37
CA GLU A 226 10.23 6.31 -11.50
C GLU A 226 10.46 5.49 -12.79
N PRO A 227 11.16 4.34 -12.78
CA PRO A 227 11.34 3.51 -13.98
C PRO A 227 10.06 2.85 -14.52
N LEU A 228 8.96 2.90 -13.77
CA LEU A 228 7.64 2.41 -14.17
C LEU A 228 6.76 3.51 -14.77
N ALA A 229 7.16 4.78 -14.63
CA ALA A 229 6.43 5.92 -15.19
C ALA A 229 6.72 6.14 -16.68
N THR A 230 7.85 5.61 -17.17
CA THR A 230 8.26 5.65 -18.57
C THR A 230 7.93 4.34 -19.25
N LYS A 231 7.36 4.41 -20.47
CA LYS A 231 7.06 3.23 -21.29
C LYS A 231 8.33 2.65 -21.93
#